data_AF-A0A9P1ICF4-F1
#
_entry.id   AF-A0A9P1ICF4-F1
#
_cell.length_a   1.000
_cell.length_b   1.000
_cell.length_c   1.000
_cell.angle_alpha   90.00
_cell.angle_beta   90.00
_cell.angle_gamma   90.00
#
_symmetry.space_group_name_H-M   'P 1'
#
loop_
_entity.id
_entity.type
_entity.pdbx_description
1 polymer ?
#
loop_
_entity_poly.entity_id
_entity_poly.type
_entity_poly.pdbx_seq_one_letter_code
_entity_poly.pdbx_strand_id
1 'polypeptide(L)'
;MASTSGSNSNLEAENRLLKKQLEVADQMYANLLEEFKKLKTHCLLLEEDVELLKRTQNQNEAPNQALSEKREALVEINASRPAKRIEVQALTPVRLDPVAKSEDDYYALYFGKGPIKFGKCDVHGNFLELENHSNQVRNLGFYIIKRIVGETVIETPLPRATKIQANSKLVIFARNSETPFLNSPTILLDNVEHWLSGELMQTCLLDPHGTEIVSIVQGLKVDEQDQV
;
A
#
# COMPACT_ATOMS: atom_id res chain seq x y z
N MET A 1 -63.54 -16.84 34.75
CA MET A 1 -62.92 -15.58 34.29
C MET A 1 -61.67 -15.33 35.12
N ALA A 2 -60.48 -15.74 34.66
CA ALA A 2 -59.20 -15.36 35.28
C ALA A 2 -58.02 -15.88 34.42
N SER A 3 -57.72 -15.25 33.28
CA SER A 3 -56.53 -15.61 32.47
C SER A 3 -56.01 -14.43 31.61
N THR A 4 -56.11 -13.19 32.09
CA THR A 4 -55.64 -11.99 31.37
C THR A 4 -54.42 -11.32 32.03
N SER A 5 -54.00 -11.79 33.21
CA SER A 5 -52.93 -11.14 34.00
C SER A 5 -51.50 -11.45 33.51
N GLY A 6 -51.25 -12.62 32.93
CA GLY A 6 -49.89 -13.05 32.56
C GLY A 6 -49.40 -12.51 31.21
N SER A 7 -50.31 -12.21 30.29
CA SER A 7 -49.97 -11.70 28.95
C SER A 7 -49.52 -10.24 28.98
N ASN A 8 -50.08 -9.42 29.89
CA ASN A 8 -49.72 -8.01 30.01
C ASN A 8 -48.31 -7.80 30.58
N SER A 9 -47.89 -8.60 31.56
CA SER A 9 -46.54 -8.50 32.13
C SER A 9 -45.44 -8.89 31.14
N ASN A 10 -45.73 -9.85 30.25
CA ASN A 10 -44.79 -10.26 29.21
C ASN A 10 -44.66 -9.18 28.12
N LEU A 11 -45.79 -8.60 27.69
CA LEU A 11 -45.81 -7.47 26.76
C LEU A 11 -45.08 -6.24 27.31
N GLU A 12 -45.22 -5.96 28.61
CA GLU A 12 -44.51 -4.86 29.26
C GLU A 12 -42.99 -5.07 29.32
N ALA A 13 -42.55 -6.30 29.56
CA ALA A 13 -41.13 -6.64 29.56
C ALA A 13 -40.52 -6.51 28.15
N GLU A 14 -41.24 -6.99 27.13
CA GLU A 14 -40.83 -6.88 25.73
C GLU A 14 -40.76 -5.41 25.27
N ASN A 15 -41.76 -4.59 25.61
CA ASN A 15 -41.74 -3.15 25.32
C ASN A 15 -40.58 -2.42 26.02
N ARG A 16 -40.21 -2.81 27.24
CA ARG A 16 -39.04 -2.25 27.94
C ARG A 16 -37.73 -2.65 27.24
N LEU A 17 -37.64 -3.87 26.74
CA LEU A 17 -36.46 -4.33 26.01
C LEU A 17 -36.30 -3.60 24.67
N LEU A 18 -37.39 -3.48 23.90
CA LEU A 18 -37.41 -2.75 22.63
C LEU A 18 -37.04 -1.28 22.81
N LYS A 19 -37.53 -0.61 23.86
CA LYS A 19 -37.13 0.77 24.17
C LYS A 19 -35.64 0.90 24.45
N LYS A 20 -35.05 -0.04 25.20
CA LYS A 20 -33.60 -0.05 25.47
C LYS A 20 -32.79 -0.28 24.19
N GLN A 21 -33.25 -1.18 23.32
CA GLN A 21 -32.58 -1.43 22.05
C GLN A 21 -32.63 -0.19 21.13
N LEU A 22 -33.76 0.51 21.11
CA LEU A 22 -33.91 1.75 20.36
C LEU A 22 -32.97 2.84 20.91
N GLU A 23 -32.90 3.01 22.23
CA GLU A 23 -32.01 3.98 22.88
C GLU A 23 -30.52 3.69 22.60
N VAL A 24 -30.12 2.41 22.61
CA VAL A 24 -28.76 2.01 22.22
C VAL A 24 -28.50 2.31 20.75
N ALA A 25 -29.46 2.04 19.85
CA ALA A 25 -29.32 2.34 18.43
C ALA A 25 -29.20 3.85 18.17
N ASP A 26 -30.00 4.67 18.86
CA ASP A 26 -29.93 6.13 18.78
C ASP A 26 -28.57 6.66 19.26
N GLN A 27 -28.04 6.09 20.36
CA GLN A 27 -26.71 6.45 20.85
C GLN A 27 -25.60 6.05 19.88
N MET A 28 -25.70 4.86 19.27
CA MET A 28 -24.75 4.40 18.25
C MET A 28 -24.79 5.31 17.02
N TYR A 29 -25.98 5.72 16.58
CA TYR A 29 -26.15 6.64 15.45
C TYR A 29 -25.57 8.02 15.76
N ALA A 30 -25.80 8.55 16.96
CA ALA A 30 -25.23 9.82 17.39
C ALA A 30 -23.69 9.79 17.40
N ASN A 31 -23.09 8.72 17.92
CA ASN A 31 -21.64 8.53 17.92
C ASN A 31 -21.08 8.47 16.49
N LEU A 32 -21.73 7.70 15.61
CA LEU A 32 -21.33 7.57 14.20
C LEU A 32 -21.39 8.93 13.48
N LEU A 33 -22.43 9.72 13.75
CA LEU A 33 -22.56 11.07 13.18
C LEU A 33 -21.44 12.01 13.67
N GLU A 34 -21.02 11.89 14.92
CA GLU A 34 -19.90 12.66 15.46
C GLU A 34 -18.57 12.26 14.81
N GLU A 35 -18.31 10.96 14.65
CA GLU A 35 -17.11 10.48 13.95
C GLU A 35 -17.09 10.92 12.49
N PHE A 36 -18.23 10.88 11.81
CA PHE A 36 -18.34 11.37 10.43
C PHE A 36 -18.03 12.86 10.32
N LYS A 37 -18.48 13.69 11.29
CA LYS A 37 -18.11 15.12 11.34
C LYS A 37 -16.62 15.33 11.55
N LYS A 38 -15.97 14.53 12.41
CA LYS A 38 -14.53 14.58 12.63
C LYS A 38 -13.78 14.21 11.35
N LEU A 39 -14.19 13.13 10.69
CA LEU A 39 -13.59 12.68 9.43
C LEU A 39 -13.72 13.73 8.33
N LYS A 40 -14.91 14.32 8.17
CA LYS A 40 -15.14 15.41 7.21
C LYS A 40 -14.22 16.60 7.44
N THR A 41 -14.01 16.96 8.71
CA THR A 41 -13.08 18.05 9.07
C THR A 41 -11.65 17.69 8.70
N HIS A 42 -11.23 16.46 8.94
CA HIS A 42 -9.90 15.98 8.57
C HIS A 42 -9.69 15.97 7.04
N CYS A 43 -10.69 15.58 6.25
CA CYS A 43 -10.63 15.66 4.79
C CYS A 43 -10.42 17.10 4.30
N LEU A 44 -11.13 18.08 4.87
CA LEU A 44 -10.95 19.49 4.51
C LEU A 44 -9.54 20.00 4.82
N LEU A 45 -8.97 19.60 5.96
CA LEU A 45 -7.59 19.96 6.30
C LEU A 45 -6.58 19.34 5.33
N LEU A 46 -6.78 18.08 4.94
CA LEU A 46 -5.93 17.44 3.94
C LEU A 46 -6.04 18.08 2.55
N GLU A 47 -7.24 18.53 2.15
CA GLU A 47 -7.43 19.29 0.92
C GLU A 47 -6.64 20.61 0.93
N GLU A 48 -6.66 21.34 2.06
CA GLU A 48 -5.87 22.56 2.25
C GLU A 48 -4.37 22.28 2.17
N ASP A 49 -3.88 21.21 2.82
CA ASP A 49 -2.47 20.81 2.77
C ASP A 49 -2.04 20.46 1.33
N VAL A 50 -2.88 19.76 0.57
CA VAL A 50 -2.62 19.44 -0.84
C VAL A 50 -2.55 20.71 -1.69
N GLU A 51 -3.43 21.69 -1.46
CA GLU A 51 -3.37 22.98 -2.15
C GLU A 51 -2.10 23.76 -1.82
N LEU A 52 -1.70 23.80 -0.55
CA LEU A 52 -0.46 24.45 -0.11
C LEU A 52 0.75 23.81 -0.79
N LEU A 53 0.83 22.48 -0.82
CA LEU A 53 1.91 21.76 -1.50
C LEU A 53 1.98 22.08 -3.00
N LYS A 54 0.83 22.15 -3.69
CA LYS A 54 0.77 22.55 -5.10
C LYS A 54 1.28 23.98 -5.31
N ARG A 55 0.92 24.92 -4.43
CA ARG A 55 1.40 26.32 -4.50
C ARG A 55 2.92 26.42 -4.29
N THR A 56 3.46 25.69 -3.31
CA THR A 56 4.92 25.67 -3.05
C THR A 56 5.70 25.01 -4.19
N GLN A 57 5.15 23.96 -4.81
CA GLN A 57 5.78 23.31 -5.96
C GLN A 57 5.85 24.25 -7.18
N ASN A 58 4.75 24.95 -7.49
CA ASN A 58 4.70 25.89 -8.61
C ASN A 58 5.57 27.14 -8.40
N GLN A 59 5.81 27.58 -7.16
CA GLN A 59 6.71 28.71 -6.87
C GLN A 59 8.20 28.36 -7.02
N ASN A 60 8.57 27.07 -6.94
CA ASN A 60 9.95 26.63 -7.08
C ASN A 60 10.38 26.35 -8.53
N GLU A 61 9.48 26.48 -9.51
CA GLU A 61 9.71 26.11 -10.92
C GLU A 61 9.98 27.28 -11.90
N ALA A 62 10.21 28.54 -11.47
CA ALA A 62 10.72 29.59 -12.36
C ALA A 62 11.55 30.70 -11.66
N PRO A 63 12.72 31.17 -12.18
CA PRO A 63 13.58 30.62 -13.23
C PRO A 63 15.01 30.29 -12.72
N ASN A 64 15.42 29.02 -12.82
CA ASN A 64 16.82 28.59 -12.68
C ASN A 64 17.63 28.73 -13.99
N GLN A 65 17.16 29.55 -14.94
CA GLN A 65 17.83 29.77 -16.24
C GLN A 65 18.97 30.80 -16.20
N ALA A 66 19.20 31.51 -15.08
CA ALA A 66 20.27 32.53 -14.98
C ALA A 66 21.60 32.03 -14.35
N LEU A 67 21.71 30.76 -13.97
CA LEU A 67 22.90 30.23 -13.27
C LEU A 67 23.77 29.28 -14.10
N SER A 68 23.41 29.03 -15.37
CA SER A 68 24.20 28.15 -16.26
C SER A 68 25.42 28.87 -16.87
N GLU A 69 25.41 30.19 -17.01
CA GLU A 69 26.49 30.92 -17.71
C GLU A 69 27.64 31.38 -16.80
N LYS A 70 27.54 31.15 -15.48
CA LYS A 70 28.55 31.63 -14.50
C LYS A 70 29.37 30.54 -13.82
N ARG A 71 29.29 29.29 -14.28
CA ARG A 71 30.00 28.14 -13.70
C ARG A 71 31.18 27.59 -14.52
N GLU A 72 31.45 28.11 -15.70
CA GLU A 72 32.62 27.70 -16.50
C GLU A 72 33.93 28.45 -16.17
N ALA A 73 33.91 29.44 -15.26
CA ALA A 73 35.10 30.25 -14.98
C ALA A 73 35.83 29.96 -13.64
N LEU A 74 35.57 28.83 -12.96
CA LEU A 74 36.15 28.59 -11.62
C LEU A 74 36.47 27.12 -11.29
N VAL A 75 36.90 26.33 -12.28
CA VAL A 75 37.37 24.94 -12.08
C VAL A 75 38.89 24.83 -11.92
N GLU A 76 39.61 25.94 -11.76
CA GLU A 76 41.00 25.92 -11.31
C GLU A 76 41.13 26.49 -9.90
N ILE A 77 41.82 25.73 -9.05
CA ILE A 77 42.28 26.08 -7.70
C ILE A 77 41.25 25.80 -6.58
N ASN A 78 41.21 24.54 -6.12
CA ASN A 78 41.61 24.19 -4.74
C ASN A 78 41.27 22.73 -4.41
N ALA A 79 42.28 21.87 -4.61
CA ALA A 79 42.41 20.65 -3.83
C ALA A 79 42.66 20.99 -2.35
N SER A 80 42.20 20.13 -1.45
CA SER A 80 42.37 20.11 0.02
C SER A 80 41.40 20.93 0.86
N ARG A 81 40.35 20.26 1.37
CA ARG A 81 40.06 20.07 2.81
C ARG A 81 38.78 19.22 3.00
N PRO A 82 38.70 18.35 4.03
CA PRO A 82 37.51 17.54 4.28
C PRO A 82 36.49 18.34 5.10
N ALA A 83 35.33 18.64 4.52
CA ALA A 83 34.19 19.20 5.23
C ALA A 83 33.16 18.10 5.50
N LYS A 84 32.88 17.85 6.79
CA LYS A 84 31.75 17.04 7.25
C LYS A 84 30.45 17.65 6.71
N ARG A 85 29.80 16.96 5.78
CA ARG A 85 28.50 17.36 5.23
C ARG A 85 27.40 16.75 6.10
N ILE A 86 26.63 17.62 6.77
CA ILE A 86 25.35 17.26 7.37
C ILE A 86 24.38 17.06 6.21
N GLU A 87 23.94 15.82 6.03
CA GLU A 87 23.00 15.42 4.98
C GLU A 87 21.57 15.74 5.47
N VAL A 88 21.07 16.90 5.08
CA VAL A 88 19.63 17.19 5.18
C VAL A 88 18.97 16.38 4.07
N GLN A 89 18.32 15.28 4.45
CA GLN A 89 17.51 14.47 3.54
C GLN A 89 16.37 15.34 3.02
N ALA A 90 16.56 15.87 1.81
CA ALA A 90 15.49 16.46 1.03
C ALA A 90 14.44 15.37 0.76
N LEU A 91 13.21 15.62 1.18
CA LEU A 91 12.04 14.81 0.84
C LEU A 91 11.87 14.85 -0.69
N THR A 92 12.28 13.77 -1.35
CA THR A 92 12.01 13.59 -2.77
C THR A 92 10.51 13.37 -2.96
N PRO A 93 9.86 14.10 -3.89
CA PRO A 93 8.43 13.95 -4.15
C PRO A 93 8.11 12.52 -4.59
N VAL A 94 6.96 12.02 -4.13
CA VAL A 94 6.35 10.76 -4.55
C VAL A 94 6.18 10.83 -6.08
N ARG A 95 7.01 10.08 -6.81
CA ARG A 95 6.75 9.81 -8.22
C ARG A 95 5.53 8.91 -8.27
N LEU A 96 4.40 9.49 -8.69
CA LEU A 96 3.40 8.74 -9.43
C LEU A 96 4.07 8.36 -10.74
N ASP A 97 4.74 7.20 -10.76
CA ASP A 97 5.26 6.66 -12.01
C ASP A 97 4.06 6.47 -12.95
N PRO A 98 4.08 7.03 -14.16
CA PRO A 98 2.98 6.90 -15.09
C PRO A 98 2.77 5.42 -15.37
N VAL A 99 1.53 4.99 -15.08
CA VAL A 99 0.95 3.66 -15.32
C VAL A 99 1.74 2.91 -16.39
N ALA A 100 2.58 1.97 -15.96
CA ALA A 100 3.06 0.93 -16.86
C ALA A 100 1.81 0.31 -17.48
N LYS A 101 1.68 0.41 -18.81
CA LYS A 101 0.57 -0.18 -19.57
C LYS A 101 0.46 -1.65 -19.16
N SER A 102 -0.46 -1.97 -18.25
CA SER A 102 -0.83 -3.33 -17.95
C SER A 102 -1.63 -3.83 -19.15
N GLU A 103 -1.19 -4.92 -19.76
CA GLU A 103 -2.03 -5.69 -20.71
C GLU A 103 -3.30 -6.22 -20.04
N ASP A 104 -3.36 -6.17 -18.70
CA ASP A 104 -4.47 -6.61 -17.90
C ASP A 104 -5.40 -5.44 -17.51
N ASP A 105 -6.69 -5.74 -17.38
CA ASP A 105 -7.77 -4.85 -16.93
C ASP A 105 -7.62 -4.42 -15.46
N TYR A 106 -6.43 -4.46 -14.88
CA TYR A 106 -6.16 -4.09 -13.49
C TYR A 106 -5.37 -2.78 -13.38
N TYR A 107 -5.66 -1.98 -12.37
CA TYR A 107 -4.79 -0.92 -11.88
C TYR A 107 -3.89 -1.44 -10.75
N ALA A 108 -2.78 -0.75 -10.49
CA ALA A 108 -1.86 -1.08 -9.40
C ALA A 108 -1.43 0.19 -8.66
N LEU A 109 -1.52 0.17 -7.33
CA LEU A 109 -1.07 1.22 -6.41
C LEU A 109 0.05 0.66 -5.53
N TYR A 110 1.18 1.36 -5.47
CA TYR A 110 2.36 0.92 -4.74
C TYR A 110 2.60 1.78 -3.50
N PHE A 111 2.87 1.13 -2.37
CA PHE A 111 3.14 1.77 -1.09
C PHE A 111 4.43 1.24 -0.50
N GLY A 112 5.23 2.11 0.12
CA GLY A 112 6.47 1.69 0.78
C GLY A 112 7.52 2.79 0.77
N LYS A 113 8.32 2.84 1.83
CA LYS A 113 9.44 3.78 1.99
C LYS A 113 10.71 2.97 2.20
N GLY A 114 11.22 2.38 1.12
CA GLY A 114 12.36 1.49 1.21
C GLY A 114 12.97 1.17 -0.15
N PRO A 115 14.17 0.54 -0.15
CA PRO A 115 14.84 0.13 -1.38
C PRO A 115 14.18 -1.08 -2.04
N ILE A 116 13.37 -1.84 -1.30
CA ILE A 116 12.61 -2.97 -1.82
C ILE A 116 11.23 -2.49 -2.26
N LYS A 117 10.85 -2.84 -3.48
CA LYS A 117 9.53 -2.56 -4.04
C LYS A 117 8.93 -3.83 -4.64
N PHE A 118 7.61 -3.86 -4.80
CA PHE A 118 6.98 -4.82 -5.70
C PHE A 118 7.21 -4.38 -7.14
N GLY A 119 7.57 -5.33 -8.01
CA GLY A 119 7.60 -5.17 -9.47
C GLY A 119 6.28 -5.64 -10.07
N LYS A 120 6.36 -6.60 -11.00
CA LYS A 120 5.17 -7.28 -11.54
C LYS A 120 4.58 -8.27 -10.52
N CYS A 121 3.30 -8.10 -10.20
CA CYS A 121 2.54 -9.07 -9.41
C CYS A 121 1.44 -9.66 -10.30
N ASP A 122 1.43 -10.98 -10.44
CA ASP A 122 0.47 -11.62 -11.31
C ASP A 122 -0.93 -11.58 -10.70
N VAL A 123 -1.89 -11.06 -11.48
CA VAL A 123 -3.31 -10.98 -11.12
C VAL A 123 -3.93 -12.35 -11.07
N HIS A 124 -3.44 -13.28 -11.89
CA HIS A 124 -3.83 -14.67 -11.88
C HIS A 124 -3.10 -15.48 -10.82
N GLY A 125 -2.23 -14.89 -10.01
CA GLY A 125 -1.67 -15.55 -8.83
C GLY A 125 -0.61 -16.61 -9.10
N ASN A 126 0.05 -16.60 -10.26
CA ASN A 126 1.15 -17.51 -10.55
C ASN A 126 2.46 -17.07 -9.88
N PHE A 127 2.74 -15.76 -9.86
CA PHE A 127 3.99 -15.23 -9.32
C PHE A 127 3.88 -13.82 -8.73
N LEU A 128 4.90 -13.46 -7.96
CA LEU A 128 5.15 -12.12 -7.44
C LEU A 128 6.60 -11.73 -7.74
N GLU A 129 6.85 -10.47 -8.06
CA GLU A 129 8.20 -9.94 -8.28
C GLU A 129 8.55 -8.89 -7.22
N LEU A 130 9.73 -9.03 -6.64
CA LEU A 130 10.35 -8.02 -5.78
C LEU A 130 11.53 -7.38 -6.52
N GLU A 131 11.66 -6.06 -6.42
CA GLU A 131 12.76 -5.29 -6.99
C GLU A 131 13.58 -4.64 -5.88
N ASN A 132 14.91 -4.72 -5.97
CA ASN A 132 15.82 -4.03 -5.07
C ASN A 132 16.49 -2.87 -5.81
N HIS A 133 16.07 -1.64 -5.49
CA HIS A 133 16.63 -0.41 -6.06
C HIS A 133 17.82 0.16 -5.26
N SER A 134 18.38 -0.61 -4.32
CA SER A 134 19.62 -0.22 -3.65
C SER A 134 20.85 -0.79 -4.33
N ASN A 135 21.99 -0.15 -4.06
CA ASN A 135 23.31 -0.61 -4.48
C ASN A 135 23.90 -1.71 -3.58
N GLN A 136 23.08 -2.31 -2.71
CA GLN A 136 23.50 -3.34 -1.77
C GLN A 136 22.61 -4.58 -1.89
N VAL A 137 23.21 -5.75 -1.68
CA VAL A 137 22.47 -7.00 -1.54
C VAL A 137 21.61 -6.92 -0.28
N ARG A 138 20.34 -7.30 -0.38
CA ARG A 138 19.41 -7.34 0.75
C ARG A 138 19.07 -8.78 1.10
N ASN A 139 19.14 -9.08 2.39
CA ASN A 139 18.69 -10.37 2.92
C ASN A 139 17.21 -10.25 3.27
N LEU A 140 16.38 -11.08 2.67
CA LEU A 140 14.93 -11.16 2.92
C LEU A 140 14.55 -12.48 3.60
N GLY A 141 15.53 -13.21 4.14
CA GLY A 141 15.25 -14.43 4.90
C GLY A 141 14.29 -14.18 6.05
N PHE A 142 13.26 -15.02 6.17
CA PHE A 142 12.17 -14.93 7.15
C PHE A 142 11.23 -13.73 7.02
N TYR A 143 11.37 -12.90 5.98
CA TYR A 143 10.33 -11.92 5.66
C TYR A 143 9.07 -12.67 5.25
N ILE A 144 7.90 -12.07 5.47
CA ILE A 144 6.63 -12.71 5.20
C ILE A 144 5.97 -12.01 4.02
N ILE A 145 5.53 -12.79 3.04
CA ILE A 145 4.61 -12.28 2.02
C ILE A 145 3.20 -12.57 2.49
N LYS A 146 2.39 -11.51 2.55
CA LYS A 146 0.98 -11.55 2.90
C LYS A 146 0.17 -11.10 1.69
N ARG A 147 -0.74 -11.94 1.19
CA ARG A 147 -1.70 -11.57 0.14
C ARG A 147 -3.12 -11.69 0.67
N ILE A 148 -3.91 -10.64 0.47
CA ILE A 148 -5.28 -10.48 0.96
C ILE A 148 -6.19 -10.29 -0.24
N VAL A 149 -7.27 -11.07 -0.31
CA VAL A 149 -8.31 -10.96 -1.34
C VAL A 149 -9.67 -11.18 -0.67
N GLY A 150 -10.46 -10.12 -0.55
CA GLY A 150 -11.67 -10.12 0.27
C GLY A 150 -11.35 -10.49 1.73
N GLU A 151 -11.95 -11.56 2.23
CA GLU A 151 -11.71 -12.09 3.58
C GLU A 151 -10.60 -13.16 3.62
N THR A 152 -10.11 -13.61 2.47
CA THR A 152 -9.11 -14.68 2.39
C THR A 152 -7.71 -14.09 2.49
N VAL A 153 -6.85 -14.72 3.29
CA VAL A 153 -5.47 -14.30 3.50
C VAL A 153 -4.53 -15.49 3.32
N ILE A 154 -3.47 -15.29 2.54
CA ILE A 154 -2.31 -16.20 2.48
C ILE A 154 -1.12 -15.46 3.07
N GLU A 155 -0.47 -16.07 4.06
CA GLU A 155 0.79 -15.59 4.65
C GLU A 155 1.85 -16.70 4.52
N THR A 156 2.99 -16.36 3.94
CA THR A 156 4.09 -17.33 3.75
C THR A 156 5.45 -16.69 4.04
N PRO A 157 6.30 -17.31 4.87
CA PRO A 157 7.64 -16.82 5.11
C PRO A 157 8.56 -17.18 3.94
N LEU A 158 9.44 -16.25 3.59
CA LEU A 158 10.52 -16.48 2.64
C LEU A 158 11.58 -17.40 3.27
N PRO A 159 12.18 -18.32 2.48
CA PRO A 159 13.26 -19.17 2.94
C PRO A 159 14.41 -18.38 3.60
N ARG A 160 15.04 -18.95 4.62
CA ARG A 160 16.13 -18.30 5.39
C ARG A 160 17.25 -17.73 4.51
N ALA A 161 17.56 -18.38 3.40
CA ALA A 161 18.66 -18.02 2.52
C ALA A 161 18.29 -16.98 1.44
N THR A 162 17.04 -16.49 1.42
CA THR A 162 16.54 -15.57 0.40
C THR A 162 17.30 -14.25 0.42
N LYS A 163 17.94 -13.93 -0.70
CA LYS A 163 18.66 -12.68 -0.92
C LYS A 163 18.29 -12.11 -2.27
N ILE A 164 18.17 -10.79 -2.35
CA ILE A 164 17.99 -10.06 -3.59
C ILE A 164 19.24 -9.22 -3.86
N GLN A 165 19.82 -9.36 -5.05
CA GLN A 165 21.03 -8.64 -5.44
C GLN A 165 20.74 -7.14 -5.57
N ALA A 166 21.79 -6.32 -5.54
CA ALA A 166 21.66 -4.89 -5.81
C ALA A 166 21.12 -4.64 -7.23
N ASN A 167 20.21 -3.68 -7.38
CA ASN A 167 19.61 -3.32 -8.68
C ASN A 167 19.07 -4.53 -9.47
N SER A 168 18.48 -5.49 -8.77
CA SER A 168 18.03 -6.76 -9.34
C SER A 168 16.61 -7.09 -8.92
N LYS A 169 16.05 -8.11 -9.57
CA LYS A 169 14.70 -8.61 -9.39
C LYS A 169 14.73 -10.00 -8.78
N LEU A 170 13.73 -10.35 -8.00
CA LEU A 170 13.50 -11.67 -7.46
C LEU A 170 12.07 -12.09 -7.77
N VAL A 171 11.90 -13.16 -8.53
CA VAL A 171 10.57 -13.68 -8.88
C VAL A 171 10.23 -14.85 -7.96
N ILE A 172 9.02 -14.85 -7.44
CA ILE A 172 8.54 -15.78 -6.42
C ILE A 172 7.30 -16.47 -6.97
N PHE A 173 7.46 -17.74 -7.34
CA PHE A 173 6.40 -18.55 -7.91
C PHE A 173 5.67 -19.36 -6.85
N ALA A 174 4.37 -19.52 -7.06
CA ALA A 174 3.59 -20.54 -6.40
C ALA A 174 3.88 -21.92 -7.02
N ARG A 175 3.63 -23.00 -6.28
CA ARG A 175 3.95 -24.38 -6.70
C ARG A 175 3.32 -24.77 -8.05
N ASN A 176 2.08 -24.37 -8.30
CA ASN A 176 1.34 -24.79 -9.50
C ASN A 176 1.51 -23.82 -10.68
N SER A 177 2.36 -22.80 -10.58
CA SER A 177 2.62 -21.93 -11.72
C SER A 177 3.46 -22.66 -12.76
N GLU A 178 3.11 -22.54 -14.03
CA GLU A 178 4.05 -22.84 -15.11
C GLU A 178 5.22 -21.87 -14.96
N THR A 179 6.41 -22.37 -14.62
CA THR A 179 7.60 -21.52 -14.49
C THR A 179 8.19 -21.30 -15.87
N PRO A 180 8.04 -20.12 -16.52
CA PRO A 180 8.92 -19.76 -17.60
C PRO A 180 10.29 -19.53 -16.97
N PHE A 181 11.12 -20.57 -16.94
CA PHE A 181 12.54 -20.41 -16.66
C PHE A 181 13.08 -19.42 -17.68
N LEU A 182 13.41 -18.19 -17.30
CA LEU A 182 14.36 -17.38 -18.06
C LEU A 182 14.86 -16.20 -17.20
N ASN A 183 16.15 -16.24 -16.86
CA ASN A 183 17.05 -15.10 -16.63
C ASN A 183 16.94 -14.27 -15.33
N SER A 184 15.95 -14.50 -14.45
CA SER A 184 15.88 -13.82 -13.14
C SER A 184 16.16 -14.78 -11.97
N PRO A 185 16.74 -14.31 -10.86
CA PRO A 185 16.72 -15.05 -9.59
C PRO A 185 15.29 -15.42 -9.23
N THR A 186 15.05 -16.72 -9.01
CA THR A 186 13.71 -17.26 -8.83
C THR A 186 13.65 -18.13 -7.57
N ILE A 187 12.55 -18.01 -6.83
CA ILE A 187 12.19 -18.90 -5.72
C ILE A 187 10.85 -19.55 -6.02
N LEU A 188 10.79 -20.86 -5.82
CA LEU A 188 9.53 -21.62 -5.80
C LEU A 188 9.14 -21.83 -4.34
N LEU A 189 7.90 -21.47 -3.98
CA LEU A 189 7.36 -21.71 -2.65
C LEU A 189 6.47 -22.95 -2.67
N ASP A 190 7.01 -24.09 -2.22
CA ASP A 190 6.30 -25.37 -2.22
C ASP A 190 5.06 -25.40 -1.33
N ASN A 191 5.01 -24.52 -0.34
CA ASN A 191 3.90 -24.38 0.61
C ASN A 191 2.79 -23.44 0.12
N VAL A 192 2.96 -22.80 -1.03
CA VAL A 192 1.94 -21.96 -1.66
C VAL A 192 1.53 -22.61 -2.96
N GLU A 193 0.35 -23.22 -2.98
CA GLU A 193 -0.15 -23.87 -4.19
C GLU A 193 -0.37 -22.85 -5.33
N HIS A 194 -0.99 -21.73 -4.97
CA HIS A 194 -1.34 -20.63 -5.87
C HIS A 194 -1.54 -19.35 -5.04
N TRP A 195 -1.17 -18.18 -5.55
CA TRP A 195 -1.45 -16.91 -4.86
C TRP A 195 -2.91 -16.51 -5.05
N LEU A 196 -3.55 -15.92 -4.05
CA LEU A 196 -4.96 -15.53 -4.20
C LEU A 196 -5.17 -14.57 -5.39
N SER A 197 -6.19 -14.82 -6.19
CA SER A 197 -6.65 -13.97 -7.29
C SER A 197 -8.05 -13.43 -7.01
N GLY A 198 -8.37 -12.25 -7.52
CA GLY A 198 -9.68 -11.63 -7.37
C GLY A 198 -9.72 -10.19 -7.84
N GLU A 199 -10.87 -9.54 -7.72
CA GLU A 199 -11.11 -8.18 -8.22
C GLU A 199 -10.31 -7.11 -7.49
N LEU A 200 -10.09 -7.27 -6.18
CA LEU A 200 -9.28 -6.39 -5.36
C LEU A 200 -8.33 -7.22 -4.50
N MET A 201 -7.03 -6.95 -4.67
CA MET A 201 -5.96 -7.73 -4.07
C MET A 201 -4.96 -6.79 -3.42
N GLN A 202 -4.56 -7.08 -2.18
CA GLN A 202 -3.46 -6.40 -1.51
C GLN A 202 -2.36 -7.40 -1.22
N THR A 203 -1.14 -7.11 -1.67
CA THR A 203 0.05 -7.91 -1.37
C THR A 203 1.04 -7.07 -0.58
N CYS A 204 1.48 -7.56 0.57
CA CYS A 204 2.43 -6.90 1.47
C CYS A 204 3.67 -7.77 1.67
N LEU A 205 4.81 -7.12 1.83
CA LEU A 205 6.04 -7.72 2.35
C LEU A 205 6.26 -7.20 3.77
N LEU A 206 6.27 -8.12 4.73
CA LEU A 206 6.48 -7.85 6.13
C LEU A 206 7.90 -8.28 6.54
N ASP A 207 8.53 -7.54 7.43
CA ASP A 207 9.76 -7.98 8.07
C ASP A 207 9.49 -9.12 9.09
N PRO A 208 10.54 -9.75 9.67
CA PRO A 208 10.36 -10.81 10.66
C PRO A 208 9.67 -10.36 11.97
N HIS A 209 9.48 -9.06 12.17
CA HIS A 209 8.76 -8.48 13.30
C HIS A 209 7.29 -8.18 12.97
N GLY A 210 6.84 -8.45 11.73
CA GLY A 210 5.50 -8.17 11.26
C GLY A 210 5.27 -6.73 10.79
N THR A 211 6.34 -5.93 10.66
CA THR A 211 6.25 -4.55 10.17
C THR A 211 6.16 -4.55 8.65
N GLU A 212 5.17 -3.85 8.09
CA GLU A 212 5.04 -3.69 6.65
C GLU A 212 6.18 -2.82 6.08
N ILE A 213 6.90 -3.37 5.09
CA ILE A 213 8.01 -2.68 4.41
C ILE A 213 7.54 -2.06 3.09
N VAL A 214 6.74 -2.81 2.34
CA VAL A 214 6.17 -2.41 1.06
C VAL A 214 4.87 -3.18 0.85
N SER A 215 3.90 -2.55 0.18
CA SER A 215 2.70 -3.20 -0.30
C SER A 215 2.31 -2.72 -1.70
N ILE A 216 1.50 -3.53 -2.38
CA ILE A 216 0.87 -3.22 -3.66
C ILE A 216 -0.60 -3.58 -3.56
N VAL A 217 -1.47 -2.70 -4.04
CA VAL A 217 -2.90 -2.94 -4.20
C VAL A 217 -3.21 -3.01 -5.68
N GLN A 218 -3.79 -4.12 -6.12
CA GLN A 218 -4.23 -4.35 -7.50
C GLN A 218 -5.75 -4.44 -7.53
N GLY A 219 -6.41 -3.73 -8.43
CA GLY A 219 -7.86 -3.75 -8.56
C GLY A 219 -8.33 -3.78 -10.01
N LEU A 220 -9.45 -4.45 -10.29
CA LEU A 220 -10.06 -4.46 -11.62
C LEU A 220 -10.52 -3.04 -12.00
N LYS A 221 -10.21 -2.61 -13.22
CA LYS A 221 -10.70 -1.38 -13.83
C LYS A 221 -12.17 -1.64 -14.18
N VAL A 222 -13.05 -0.86 -13.61
CA VAL A 222 -14.46 -0.87 -13.99
C VAL A 222 -14.62 0.15 -15.10
N ASP A 223 -14.92 -0.31 -16.31
CA ASP A 223 -15.27 0.59 -17.41
C ASP A 223 -16.61 1.26 -17.06
N GLU A 224 -16.66 2.59 -17.09
CA GLU A 224 -17.86 3.39 -16.77
C GLU A 224 -19.03 3.20 -17.78
N GLN A 225 -18.98 2.20 -18.67
CA GLN A 225 -19.99 1.99 -19.72
C GLN A 225 -21.19 1.14 -19.31
N ASP A 226 -21.20 0.51 -18.14
CA ASP A 226 -22.29 -0.37 -17.67
C ASP A 226 -23.29 0.30 -16.70
N GLN A 227 -23.34 1.63 -16.65
CA GLN A 227 -24.44 2.35 -15.99
C GLN A 227 -25.45 2.85 -17.03
N VAL A 228 -26.34 1.95 -17.49
CA VAL A 228 -27.57 2.29 -18.23
C VAL A 228 -28.79 1.75 -17.49
#